data_AF-A0A2S6T058-F1
#
_entry.id   AF-A0A2S6T058-F1
#
_cell.length_a   1.000
_cell.length_b   1.000
_cell.length_c   1.000
_cell.angle_alpha   90.00
_cell.angle_beta   90.00
_cell.angle_gamma   90.00
#
_symmetry.space_group_name_H-M   'P 1'
#
loop_
_entity.id
_entity.type
_entity.pdbx_description
1 polymer ?
#
loop_
_entity_poly.entity_id
_entity_poly.type
_entity_poly.pdbx_seq_one_letter_code
_entity_poly.pdbx_strand_id
1 'polypeptide(L)' 'MLFSILKKIKFKGKIDFIDYKGNKHSFGQAGPYSKVRFTNKSIERKLVRNPGLYLGEGYMN' A
#
# COMPACT_ATOMS: atom_id res chain seq x y z
N MET A 1 -2.42 8.08 -6.85
CA MET A 1 -0.99 8.29 -7.19
C MET A 1 -0.12 7.15 -6.70
N LEU A 2 -0.18 6.81 -5.41
CA LEU A 2 0.57 5.67 -4.83
C LEU A 2 0.44 4.38 -5.65
N PHE A 3 -0.79 3.92 -5.90
CA PHE A 3 -1.03 2.68 -6.63
C PHE A 3 -0.47 2.68 -8.06
N SER A 4 -0.46 3.84 -8.74
CA SER A 4 0.15 3.98 -10.08
C SER A 4 1.67 3.82 -10.05
N ILE A 5 2.32 4.25 -8.97
CA ILE A 5 3.75 4.03 -8.74
C ILE A 5 4.01 2.55 -8.45
N LEU A 6 3.23 1.96 -7.54
CA LEU A 6 3.35 0.54 -7.18
C LEU A 6 3.15 -0.39 -8.39
N LYS A 7 2.27 -0.05 -9.35
CA LYS A 7 2.11 -0.81 -10.61
C LYS A 7 3.41 -0.98 -11.40
N LYS A 8 4.38 -0.08 -11.25
CA LYS A 8 5.66 -0.12 -11.97
C LYS A 8 6.73 -0.98 -11.28
N ILE A 9 6.48 -1.42 -10.05
CA ILE A 9 7.43 -2.19 -9.25
C ILE A 9 7.22 -3.68 -9.51
N LYS A 10 8.31 -4.42 -9.73
CA LYS A 10 8.29 -5.89 -9.80
C LYS A 10 8.38 -6.47 -8.39
N PHE A 11 7.26 -6.89 -7.83
CA PHE A 11 7.19 -7.50 -6.50
C PHE A 11 7.67 -8.96 -6.53
N LYS A 12 8.42 -9.36 -5.49
CA LYS A 12 8.86 -10.75 -5.24
C LYS A 12 7.85 -11.51 -4.37
N GLY A 13 6.57 -11.40 -4.68
CA GLY A 13 5.46 -11.92 -3.88
C GLY A 13 4.15 -11.24 -4.26
N LYS A 14 3.09 -11.49 -3.48
CA LYS A 14 1.79 -10.85 -3.67
C LYS A 14 1.47 -9.89 -2.53
N ILE A 15 1.10 -8.66 -2.88
CA ILE A 15 0.61 -7.68 -1.92
C ILE A 15 -0.74 -7.11 -2.35
N ASP A 16 -1.70 -7.14 -1.44
CA ASP A 16 -3.03 -6.57 -1.64
C ASP A 16 -3.20 -5.34 -0.74
N PHE A 17 -3.44 -4.18 -1.35
CA PHE A 17 -3.83 -2.97 -0.65
C PHE A 17 -5.34 -2.79 -0.71
N ILE A 18 -5.99 -2.62 0.43
CA ILE A 18 -7.37 -2.15 0.53
C ILE A 18 -7.33 -0.65 0.81
N ASP A 19 -7.86 0.16 -0.09
CA ASP A 19 -7.94 1.60 0.12
C ASP A 19 -9.00 1.97 1.17
N TYR A 20 -9.04 3.24 1.56
CA TYR A 20 -9.98 3.73 2.58
C TYR A 20 -11.46 3.59 2.20
N LYS A 21 -11.76 3.41 0.90
CA LYS A 21 -13.12 3.17 0.39
C LYS A 21 -13.45 1.67 0.32
N GLY A 22 -12.50 0.79 0.62
CA GLY A 22 -12.65 -0.65 0.52
C GLY A 22 -12.28 -1.25 -0.84
N ASN A 23 -11.78 -0.46 -1.80
CA ASN A 23 -11.36 -1.05 -3.08
C ASN A 23 -10.03 -1.76 -2.93
N LYS A 24 -9.91 -2.90 -3.61
CA LYS A 24 -8.71 -3.74 -3.58
C LYS A 24 -7.79 -3.43 -4.76
N HIS A 25 -6.52 -3.21 -4.46
CA HIS A 25 -5.43 -3.01 -5.42
C HIS A 25 -4.37 -4.08 -5.19
N SER A 26 -4.27 -5.03 -6.12
CA SER A 26 -3.37 -6.19 -6.01
C SER A 26 -2.11 -5.97 -6.84
N PHE A 27 -0.95 -6.33 -6.30
CA PHE A 27 0.34 -6.24 -6.99
C PHE A 27 1.16 -7.51 -6.81
N GLY A 28 1.94 -7.84 -7.85
CA GLY A 28 2.73 -9.07 -7.90
C GLY A 28 1.87 -10.32 -8.11
N GLN A 29 2.52 -11.48 -8.10
CA GLN A 29 1.90 -12.78 -8.37
C GLN A 29 2.58 -13.86 -7.54
N ALA A 30 1.77 -14.78 -7.00
CA ALA A 30 2.20 -15.97 -6.26
C ALA A 30 3.23 -15.71 -5.12
N GLY A 31 3.53 -16.74 -4.32
CA GLY A 31 4.50 -16.62 -3.24
C GLY A 31 3.98 -15.89 -1.99
N PRO A 32 4.88 -15.33 -1.15
CA PRO A 32 4.53 -14.72 0.12
C PRO A 32 3.44 -13.65 -0.04
N TYR A 33 2.42 -13.74 0.79
CA TYR A 33 1.24 -12.89 0.71
C TYR A 33 1.22 -11.88 1.86
N SER A 34 1.01 -10.61 1.52
CA SER A 34 0.78 -9.55 2.50
C SER A 34 -0.45 -8.75 2.14
N LYS A 35 -1.16 -8.26 3.16
CA LYS A 35 -2.37 -7.47 3.00
C LYS A 35 -2.27 -6.22 3.85
N VAL A 36 -2.51 -5.08 3.25
CA VAL A 36 -2.48 -3.77 3.92
C VAL A 36 -3.83 -3.11 3.73
N ARG A 37 -4.39 -2.52 4.80
CA ARG A 37 -5.63 -1.74 4.72
C ARG A 37 -5.36 -0.31 5.16
N PHE A 38 -5.75 0.64 4.33
CA PHE A 38 -5.76 2.05 4.69
C PHE A 38 -7.08 2.40 5.36
N THR A 39 -7.00 3.00 6.54
CA THR A 39 -8.17 3.46 7.31
C THR A 39 -8.57 4.89 6.95
N ASN A 40 -7.64 5.69 6.41
CA ASN A 40 -7.85 7.10 6.09
C ASN A 40 -7.29 7.45 4.69
N LYS A 41 -8.02 8.25 3.92
CA LYS A 41 -7.61 8.80 2.61
C LYS A 41 -6.25 9.51 2.62
N SER A 42 -5.87 10.15 3.73
CA SER A 42 -4.65 10.95 3.80
C SER A 42 -3.36 10.11 3.74
N ILE A 43 -3.42 8.83 4.16
CA ILE A 43 -2.24 7.97 4.22
C ILE A 43 -1.65 7.73 2.83
N GLU A 44 -2.47 7.60 1.79
CA GLU A 44 -1.99 7.42 0.41
C GLU A 44 -1.10 8.59 -0.04
N ARG A 45 -1.46 9.82 0.31
CA ARG A 45 -0.67 11.01 -0.06
C ARG A 45 0.60 11.11 0.76
N LYS A 46 0.52 10.80 2.06
CA LYS A 46 1.66 10.76 2.97
C LYS A 46 2.70 9.75 2.52
N LEU A 47 2.28 8.53 2.18
CA LEU A 47 3.14 7.45 1.72
C LEU A 47 3.93 7.77 0.45
N VAL A 48 3.38 8.59 -0.46
CA VAL A 48 4.13 9.00 -1.65
C VAL A 48 5.20 10.05 -1.31
N ARG A 49 5.02 10.85 -0.26
CA ARG A 49 5.97 11.89 0.16
C ARG A 49 7.11 11.35 1.00
N ASN A 50 6.80 10.52 1.99
CA ASN A 50 7.80 9.92 2.87
C ASN A 50 7.31 8.54 3.36
N PRO A 51 7.49 7.48 2.56
CA PRO A 51 6.97 6.16 2.90
C PRO A 51 7.59 5.60 4.19
N GLY A 52 8.88 5.83 4.45
CA GLY A 52 9.56 5.28 5.63
C GLY A 52 8.95 5.77 6.95
N LEU A 53 8.73 7.08 7.07
CA LEU A 53 8.10 7.67 8.26
C LEU A 53 6.62 7.28 8.37
N TYR A 54 5.86 7.49 7.30
CA TYR A 54 4.40 7.41 7.35
C TYR A 54 3.86 5.98 7.33
N LEU A 55 4.64 4.98 6.91
CA LEU A 55 4.29 3.58 7.14
C LEU A 55 4.29 3.25 8.64
N GLY A 56 5.31 3.71 9.38
CA GLY A 56 5.41 3.51 10.82
C GLY A 56 4.29 4.24 11.56
N GLU A 57 4.14 5.54 11.32
CA GLU A 57 3.06 6.33 11.94
C GLU A 57 1.67 5.76 11.67
N GLY A 58 1.42 5.31 10.43
CA GLY A 58 0.13 4.74 10.05
C GLY A 58 -0.15 3.34 10.59
N TYR A 59 0.88 2.63 11.06
CA TYR A 59 0.75 1.33 11.72
C TYR A 59 0.61 1.45 13.24
N MET A 60 1.32 2.41 13.85
CA MET A 60 1.32 2.62 15.30
C MET A 60 0.05 3.31 15.82
N ASN A 61 -0.70 3.99 14.94
CA ASN A 61 -1.92 4.72 15.25
C ASN A 61 -3.15 3.92 14.82
#